data_AF-A0A2E0M7Q9-F1
#
_entry.id   AF-A0A2E0M7Q9-F1
#
_cell.length_a   1.000
_cell.length_b   1.000
_cell.length_c   1.000
_cell.angle_alpha   90.00
_cell.angle_beta   90.00
_cell.angle_gamma   90.00
#
_symmetry.space_group_name_H-M   'P 1'
#
loop_
_entity.id
_entity.type
_entity.pdbx_description
1 polymer ?
#
loop_
_entity_poly.entity_id
_entity_poly.type
_entity_poly.pdbx_seq_one_letter_code
_entity_poly.pdbx_strand_id
1 'polypeptide(L)'
;MNNSPNTIERFQKAGKALGTARLRNRDEAFAIIVEGPRDKIALKRLGFTGPLEVVNRGWGMDRLVAYLYETYGTRTNDGKATMTLLMDWDRTGGRLQSNL
;
A
#
# COMPACT_ATOMS: atom_id res chain seq x y z
N MET A 1 0.17 -30.48 -6.91
CA MET A 1 0.10 -29.00 -6.88
C MET A 1 0.78 -28.49 -8.15
N ASN A 2 0.00 -28.11 -9.17
CA ASN A 2 0.54 -27.54 -10.42
C ASN A 2 0.78 -26.04 -10.22
N ASN A 3 1.98 -25.66 -9.78
CA ASN A 3 2.40 -24.26 -9.85
C ASN A 3 2.84 -23.97 -11.30
N SER A 4 1.98 -23.32 -12.07
CA SER A 4 2.37 -22.81 -13.39
C SER A 4 3.55 -21.83 -13.22
N PRO A 5 4.52 -21.76 -14.16
CA PRO A 5 5.70 -20.88 -14.08
C PRO A 5 5.36 -19.41 -13.71
N ASN A 6 4.22 -18.94 -14.21
CA ASN A 6 3.63 -17.62 -13.95
C ASN A 6 3.38 -17.35 -12.45
N THR A 7 3.08 -18.37 -11.66
CA THR A 7 2.80 -18.24 -10.22
C THR A 7 4.07 -17.91 -9.44
N ILE A 8 5.18 -18.60 -9.73
CA ILE A 8 6.46 -18.40 -9.02
C ILE A 8 7.01 -17.00 -9.33
N GLU A 9 6.97 -16.58 -10.60
CA GLU A 9 7.40 -15.25 -11.01
C GLU A 9 6.58 -14.13 -10.35
N ARG A 10 5.26 -14.32 -10.24
CA ARG A 10 4.38 -13.38 -9.53
C ARG A 10 4.74 -13.26 -8.06
N PHE A 11 5.00 -14.38 -7.38
CA PHE A 11 5.42 -14.37 -5.98
C PHE A 11 6.77 -13.67 -5.79
N GLN A 12 7.74 -13.91 -6.66
CA GLN A 12 9.03 -13.23 -6.59
C GLN A 12 8.89 -11.72 -6.82
N LYS A 13 8.10 -11.31 -7.82
CA LYS A 13 7.84 -9.90 -8.12
C LYS A 13 7.13 -9.20 -6.96
N ALA A 14 6.10 -9.83 -6.39
CA ALA A 14 5.38 -9.33 -5.22
C ALA A 14 6.30 -9.24 -4.00
N GLY A 15 7.12 -10.26 -3.75
CA GLY A 15 8.09 -10.27 -2.65
C GLY A 15 9.11 -9.14 -2.76
N LYS A 16 9.66 -8.90 -3.96
CA LYS A 16 10.59 -7.78 -4.21
C LYS A 16 9.90 -6.43 -3.99
N ALA A 17 8.68 -6.26 -4.50
CA ALA A 17 7.90 -5.03 -4.30
C ALA A 17 7.59 -4.77 -2.82
N LEU A 18 7.17 -5.80 -2.08
CA LEU A 18 6.93 -5.73 -0.64
C LEU A 18 8.21 -5.39 0.14
N GLY A 19 9.35 -5.98 -0.24
CA GLY A 19 10.65 -5.68 0.36
C GLY A 19 11.02 -4.20 0.21
N THR A 20 10.91 -3.66 -1.01
CA THR A 20 11.16 -2.24 -1.29
C THR A 20 10.17 -1.34 -0.53
N ALA A 21 8.87 -1.67 -0.55
CA ALA A 21 7.87 -0.89 0.17
C ALA A 21 8.13 -0.86 1.67
N ARG A 22 8.57 -1.99 2.26
CA ARG A 22 8.93 -2.08 3.68
C ARG A 22 10.12 -1.21 4.04
N LEU A 23 11.17 -1.22 3.22
CA LEU A 23 12.36 -0.37 3.44
C LEU A 23 11.95 1.11 3.45
N ARG A 24 11.25 1.55 2.40
CA ARG A 24 10.79 2.94 2.28
C ARG A 24 9.83 3.32 3.41
N ASN A 25 8.95 2.42 3.82
CA ASN A 25 8.04 2.67 4.93
C ASN A 25 8.78 2.95 6.23
N ARG A 26 9.84 2.19 6.52
CA ARG A 26 10.65 2.34 7.73
C ARG A 26 11.50 3.61 7.70
N ASP A 27 12.14 3.88 6.56
CA ASP A 27 13.25 4.84 6.50
C ASP A 27 12.85 6.19 5.90
N GLU A 28 11.79 6.24 5.08
CA GLU A 28 11.37 7.43 4.33
C GLU A 28 9.97 7.94 4.72
N ALA A 29 9.38 7.40 5.79
CA ALA A 29 7.98 7.66 6.17
C ALA A 29 6.97 7.38 5.04
N PHE A 30 7.31 6.47 4.11
CA PHE A 30 6.46 6.12 2.97
C PHE A 30 5.18 5.42 3.43
N ALA A 31 4.04 6.09 3.26
CA ALA A 31 2.77 5.59 3.77
C ALA A 31 2.25 4.41 2.94
N ILE A 32 1.89 3.31 3.60
CA ILE A 32 1.21 2.19 2.95
C ILE A 32 -0.28 2.26 3.28
N ILE A 33 -1.08 2.42 2.24
CA ILE A 33 -2.54 2.45 2.32
C ILE A 33 -3.05 1.04 2.00
N VAL A 34 -3.88 0.48 2.87
CA VAL A 34 -4.46 -0.86 2.71
C VAL A 34 -5.98 -0.79 2.81
N GLU A 35 -6.66 -1.84 2.35
CA GLU A 35 -8.12 -1.88 2.34
C GLU A 35 -8.70 -1.96 3.76
N GLY A 36 -8.17 -2.88 4.59
CA GLY A 36 -8.76 -3.20 5.88
C GLY A 36 -7.79 -3.28 7.06
N PRO A 37 -8.31 -3.36 8.30
CA PRO A 37 -7.51 -3.52 9.50
C PRO A 37 -6.68 -4.81 9.53
N ARG A 38 -7.16 -5.88 8.89
CA ARG A 38 -6.46 -7.18 8.84
C ARG A 38 -5.15 -7.07 8.05
N ASP A 39 -5.16 -6.37 6.92
CA ASP A 39 -3.96 -6.13 6.10
C ASP A 39 -2.94 -5.32 6.89
N LYS A 40 -3.40 -4.28 7.59
CA LYS A 40 -2.55 -3.47 8.47
C LYS A 40 -1.87 -4.33 9.54
N ILE A 41 -2.59 -5.26 10.16
CA ILE A 41 -2.01 -6.21 11.14
C ILE A 41 -1.00 -7.14 10.48
N ALA A 42 -1.30 -7.66 9.29
CA ALA A 42 -0.39 -8.52 8.54
C ALA A 42 0.92 -7.79 8.19
N LEU A 43 0.84 -6.56 7.67
CA LEU A 43 2.02 -5.75 7.36
C LEU A 43 2.86 -5.44 8.60
N LYS A 44 2.23 -5.13 9.74
CA LYS A 44 2.97 -4.97 11.01
C LYS A 44 3.75 -6.23 11.38
N ARG A 45 3.15 -7.42 11.23
CA ARG A 45 3.84 -8.70 11.47
C ARG A 45 4.98 -8.96 10.48
N LEU A 46 4.87 -8.46 9.25
CA LEU A 46 5.95 -8.48 8.25
C LEU A 46 7.03 -7.40 8.51
N GLY A 47 6.87 -6.61 9.56
CA GLY A 47 7.84 -5.63 10.04
C GLY A 47 7.71 -4.25 9.42
N PHE A 48 6.56 -3.87 8.87
CA PHE A 48 6.31 -2.47 8.54
C PHE A 48 6.09 -1.68 9.84
N THR A 49 6.83 -0.58 10.03
CA THR A 49 6.82 0.22 11.26
C THR A 49 6.52 1.70 11.05
N GLY A 50 6.53 2.16 9.79
CA GLY A 50 6.14 3.51 9.43
C GLY A 50 4.62 3.67 9.25
N PRO A 51 4.18 4.72 8.55
CA PRO A 51 2.76 5.03 8.41
C PRO A 51 1.99 3.92 7.69
N LEU A 52 0.89 3.47 8.29
CA LEU A 52 -0.03 2.46 7.76
C LEU A 52 -1.47 2.95 7.85
N GLU A 53 -2.07 3.21 6.69
CA GLU A 53 -3.40 3.77 6.53
C GLU A 53 -4.40 2.73 6.07
N VAL A 54 -5.64 2.83 6.54
CA VAL A 54 -6.74 1.96 6.12
C VAL A 54 -7.75 2.83 5.38
N VAL A 55 -8.20 2.39 4.20
CA VAL A 55 -9.21 3.11 3.41
C VAL A 55 -10.57 3.07 4.09
N ASN A 56 -10.97 1.91 4.62
CA ASN A 56 -12.26 1.72 5.28
C ASN A 56 -12.26 2.30 6.72
N ARG A 57 -12.33 3.63 6.83
CA ARG A 57 -12.46 4.39 8.09
C ARG A 57 -13.88 4.88 8.39
N GLY A 58 -14.86 4.49 7.57
CA GLY A 58 -16.19 5.10 7.58
C GLY A 58 -16.22 6.53 7.03
N TRP A 59 -15.16 6.95 6.34
CA TRP A 59 -15.08 8.24 5.63
C TRP A 59 -15.47 8.08 4.17
N GLY A 60 -16.02 9.16 3.59
CA GLY A 60 -16.11 9.30 2.14
C GLY A 60 -14.72 9.37 1.50
N MET A 61 -14.64 9.02 0.21
CA MET A 61 -13.38 9.01 -0.53
C MET A 61 -12.74 10.39 -0.61
N ASP A 62 -13.54 11.43 -0.81
CA ASP A 62 -13.16 12.84 -0.78
C ASP A 62 -12.40 13.21 0.49
N ARG A 63 -12.94 12.84 1.65
CA ARG A 63 -12.33 13.11 2.95
C ARG A 63 -11.03 12.32 3.14
N LEU A 64 -11.00 11.08 2.66
CA LEU A 64 -9.79 10.26 2.72
C LEU A 64 -8.67 10.87 1.87
N VAL A 65 -8.97 11.26 0.63
CA VAL A 65 -8.01 11.87 -0.28
C VAL A 65 -7.45 13.17 0.29
N ALA A 66 -8.33 14.05 0.82
CA ALA A 66 -7.90 15.29 1.47
C ALA A 66 -6.95 15.01 2.64
N TYR A 67 -7.31 14.09 3.54
CA TYR A 67 -6.46 13.68 4.66
C TYR A 67 -5.10 13.15 4.21
N LEU A 68 -5.07 12.26 3.20
CA LEU A 68 -3.82 11.69 2.69
C LEU A 68 -2.91 12.77 2.09
N TYR A 69 -3.48 13.68 1.31
CA TYR A 69 -2.76 14.79 0.70
C TYR A 69 -2.18 15.74 1.77
N GLU A 70 -2.99 16.14 2.74
CA GLU A 70 -2.56 17.06 3.80
C GLU A 70 -1.53 16.43 4.74
N THR A 71 -1.65 15.13 5.01
CA THR A 71 -0.77 14.44 5.97
C THR A 71 0.57 14.06 5.36
N TYR A 72 0.57 13.61 4.10
CA TYR A 72 1.75 12.99 3.48
C TYR A 72 2.24 13.71 2.22
N GLY A 73 1.46 14.64 1.66
CA GLY A 73 1.73 15.23 0.35
C GLY A 73 1.68 14.19 -0.77
N THR A 74 2.17 14.55 -1.97
CA THR A 74 2.22 13.63 -3.12
C THR A 74 3.64 13.20 -3.48
N ARG A 75 4.63 14.08 -3.28
CA ARG A 75 6.03 13.84 -3.61
C ARG A 75 6.98 14.39 -2.57
N THR A 76 8.08 13.69 -2.36
CA THR A 76 9.25 14.15 -1.60
C THR A 76 10.04 15.19 -2.41
N ASN A 77 11.00 15.86 -1.78
CA ASN A 77 11.87 16.85 -2.43
C ASN A 77 12.67 16.28 -3.62
N ASP A 78 13.00 14.99 -3.59
CA ASP A 78 13.65 14.26 -4.69
C ASP A 78 12.65 13.66 -5.70
N GLY A 79 11.37 14.04 -5.61
CA GLY A 79 10.34 13.69 -6.59
C GLY A 79 9.76 12.27 -6.46
N LYS A 80 10.08 11.52 -5.41
CA LYS A 80 9.52 10.19 -5.17
C LYS A 80 8.12 10.28 -4.57
N ALA A 81 7.27 9.29 -4.84
CA ALA A 81 5.95 9.19 -4.22
C ALA A 81 6.08 9.03 -2.69
N THR A 82 5.20 9.71 -1.94
CA THR A 82 5.15 9.69 -0.47
C THR A 82 4.27 8.57 0.09
N MET A 83 3.43 7.97 -0.75
CA MET A 83 2.51 6.89 -0.38
C MET A 83 2.33 5.87 -1.50
N THR A 84 1.83 4.67 -1.16
CA THR A 84 1.33 3.68 -2.11
C THR A 84 0.09 3.00 -1.59
N LEU A 85 -0.78 2.61 -2.51
CA LEU A 85 -1.87 1.68 -2.27
C LEU A 85 -1.35 0.24 -2.39
N LEU A 86 -1.57 -0.59 -1.37
CA LEU A 86 -1.26 -2.01 -1.37
C LEU A 86 -2.56 -2.77 -1.16
N MET A 87 -3.11 -3.29 -2.26
CA MET A 87 -4.39 -3.97 -2.28
C MET A 87 -4.30 -5.27 -3.06
N ASP A 88 -5.23 -6.17 -2.77
CA ASP A 88 -5.40 -7.39 -3.55
C ASP A 88 -5.71 -7.03 -5.01
N TRP A 89 -5.12 -7.80 -5.93
CA TRP A 89 -5.40 -7.68 -7.36
C TRP A 89 -6.77 -8.31 -7.64
N ASP A 90 -7.82 -7.70 -7.10
CA ASP A 90 -9.20 -8.11 -7.29
C ASP A 90 -10.04 -6.94 -7.84
N ARG A 91 -11.32 -7.20 -8.10
CA ARG A 91 -12.21 -6.21 -8.69
C ARG A 91 -12.44 -4.98 -7.79
N THR A 92 -12.27 -5.15 -6.48
CA THR A 92 -12.44 -4.09 -5.48
C THR A 92 -11.21 -3.18 -5.49
N GLY A 93 -10.01 -3.77 -5.51
CA GLY A 93 -8.74 -3.07 -5.65
C GLY A 93 -8.66 -2.23 -6.94
N GLY A 94 -9.15 -2.77 -8.07
CA GLY A 94 -9.16 -2.03 -9.34
C GLY A 94 -10.04 -0.78 -9.34
N ARG A 95 -11.21 -0.84 -8.67
CA ARG A 95 -12.10 0.32 -8.50
C ARG A 95 -11.48 1.36 -7.57
N LEU A 96 -10.84 0.93 -6.48
CA LEU A 96 -10.15 1.83 -5.56
C LEU A 96 -8.98 2.54 -6.22
N GLN A 97 -8.16 1.83 -7.00
CA GLN A 97 -7.06 2.43 -7.77
C GLN A 97 -7.51 3.46 -8.82
N SER A 98 -8.72 3.32 -9.35
CA SER A 98 -9.24 4.26 -10.34
C SER A 98 -9.88 5.50 -9.72
N ASN A 99 -10.22 5.43 -8.43
CA ASN A 99 -10.92 6.48 -7.70
C ASN A 99 -10.01 7.25 -6.72
N LEU A 100 -8.76 6.78 -6.52
CA LEU A 100 -7.67 7.40 -5.75
C LEU A 100 -6.66 8.01 -6.70
#